data_AF-A0A2N2BIL9-F1
#
_entry.id   AF-A0A2N2BIL9-F1
#
_cell.length_a   1.000
_cell.length_b   1.000
_cell.length_c   1.000
_cell.angle_alpha   90.00
_cell.angle_beta   90.00
_cell.angle_gamma   90.00
#
_symmetry.space_group_name_H-M   'P 1'
#
loop_
_entity.id
_entity.type
_entity.pdbx_description
1 polymer ?
#
loop_
_entity_poly.entity_id
_entity_poly.type
_entity_poly.pdbx_seq_one_letter_code
_entity_poly.pdbx_strand_id
1 'polypeptide(L)'
;MLKKLGKNQKGFTLIELIVVIAILGILAAILIPRFGGFQDKARGAQATVDGKQIATAIDSLLAEDDTITYTATQVMAIADKSGDIAARQGYSLTVGCATTAGDRGFTLIQTHGAGASLVTFTVTRTAAGVITMVIS
;
A
#
# COMPACT_ATOMS: atom_id res chain seq x y z
N MET A 1 -2.75 16.12 -69.12
CA MET A 1 -2.49 14.67 -69.00
C MET A 1 -2.11 14.34 -67.56
N LEU A 2 -2.98 13.67 -66.78
CA LEU A 2 -2.66 13.22 -65.41
C LEU A 2 -2.29 11.74 -65.43
N LYS A 3 -1.04 11.44 -65.06
CA LYS A 3 -0.50 10.08 -64.97
C LYS A 3 -0.96 9.45 -63.65
N LYS A 4 -1.91 8.51 -63.71
CA LYS A 4 -2.36 7.73 -62.53
C LYS A 4 -1.20 6.88 -62.02
N LEU A 5 -0.65 7.24 -60.86
CA LEU A 5 0.22 6.37 -60.07
C LEU A 5 -0.64 5.28 -59.43
N GLY A 6 -0.56 4.05 -59.95
CA GLY A 6 -1.16 2.89 -59.32
C GLY A 6 -0.51 2.65 -57.96
N LYS A 7 -1.26 2.88 -56.88
CA LYS A 7 -0.82 2.56 -55.51
C LYS A 7 -0.76 1.04 -55.37
N ASN A 8 0.46 0.53 -55.26
CA ASN A 8 0.76 -0.89 -55.07
C ASN A 8 0.31 -1.31 -53.65
N GLN A 9 -0.98 -1.63 -53.49
CA GLN A 9 -1.51 -2.11 -52.22
C GLN A 9 -1.09 -3.58 -52.03
N LYS A 10 0.08 -3.77 -51.42
CA LYS A 10 0.50 -5.08 -50.91
C LYS A 10 -0.42 -5.44 -49.74
N GLY A 11 -1.29 -6.41 -49.94
CA GLY A 11 -2.12 -6.98 -48.87
C GLY A 11 -1.26 -7.73 -47.86
N PHE A 12 -1.62 -7.64 -46.59
CA PHE A 12 -1.02 -8.41 -45.51
C PHE A 12 -1.42 -9.89 -45.68
N THR A 13 -0.46 -10.81 -45.64
CA THR A 13 -0.76 -12.22 -45.78
C THR A 13 -1.33 -12.77 -44.47
N LEU A 14 -2.26 -13.74 -44.55
CA LEU A 14 -2.78 -14.39 -43.35
C LEU A 14 -1.68 -15.08 -42.54
N ILE A 15 -0.64 -15.58 -43.20
CA ILE A 15 0.49 -16.22 -42.53
C ILE A 15 1.35 -15.22 -41.74
N GLU A 16 1.52 -13.99 -42.24
CA GLU A 16 2.17 -12.91 -41.49
C GLU A 16 1.40 -12.57 -40.22
N LEU A 17 0.07 -12.63 -40.25
CA LEU A 17 -0.72 -12.38 -39.05
C LEU A 17 -0.64 -13.54 -38.05
N ILE A 18 -0.68 -14.78 -38.54
CA ILE A 18 -0.64 -15.99 -37.72
C ILE A 18 0.69 -16.11 -36.96
N VAL A 19 1.82 -15.81 -37.61
CA VAL A 19 3.13 -15.88 -36.94
C VAL A 19 3.27 -14.79 -35.87
N VAL A 20 2.71 -13.60 -36.09
CA VAL A 20 2.76 -12.49 -35.12
C VAL A 20 1.96 -12.83 -33.86
N ILE A 21 0.73 -13.33 -33.99
CA ILE A 21 -0.07 -13.70 -32.81
C ILE A 21 0.52 -14.91 -32.09
N ALA A 22 1.18 -15.83 -32.81
CA ALA A 22 1.89 -16.95 -32.21
C ALA A 22 3.05 -16.47 -31.33
N ILE A 23 3.86 -15.52 -31.82
CA ILE A 23 4.96 -14.92 -31.03
C ILE A 23 4.41 -14.10 -29.86
N LEU A 24 3.37 -13.30 -30.07
CA LEU A 24 2.71 -12.53 -29.00
C LEU A 24 2.15 -13.46 -27.90
N GLY A 25 1.62 -14.63 -28.26
CA GLY A 25 1.16 -15.64 -27.31
C GLY A 25 2.28 -16.20 -26.44
N ILE A 26 3.45 -16.49 -27.02
CA ILE A 26 4.63 -16.96 -26.29
C ILE A 26 5.14 -15.89 -25.32
N LEU A 27 5.24 -14.63 -25.79
CA LEU A 27 5.68 -13.51 -24.96
C LEU A 27 4.71 -13.25 -23.80
N ALA A 28 3.40 -13.26 -24.06
CA ALA A 28 2.38 -13.06 -23.03
C ALA A 28 2.41 -14.15 -21.95
N ALA A 29 2.63 -15.41 -22.33
CA ALA A 29 2.70 -16.54 -21.40
C ALA A 29 3.84 -16.40 -20.38
N ILE A 30 4.99 -15.87 -20.78
CA ILE A 30 6.16 -15.66 -19.89
C ILE A 30 5.97 -14.41 -19.01
N LEU A 31 5.26 -13.40 -19.53
CA LEU A 31 5.15 -12.10 -18.89
C LEU A 31 4.17 -12.09 -17.70
N ILE A 32 3.00 -12.74 -17.84
CA ILE A 32 1.93 -12.74 -16.83
C ILE A 32 2.35 -13.25 -15.44
N PRO A 33 3.04 -14.41 -15.28
CA PRO A 33 3.27 -15.00 -13.95
C PRO A 33 4.18 -14.15 -13.05
N ARG A 34 4.98 -13.24 -13.62
CA ARG A 34 5.89 -12.39 -12.84
C ARG A 34 5.20 -11.17 -12.22
N PHE A 35 4.07 -10.71 -12.74
CA PHE A 35 3.47 -9.44 -12.32
C PHE A 35 2.86 -9.44 -10.92
N GLY A 36 2.33 -10.56 -10.43
CA GLY A 36 1.66 -10.62 -9.12
C GLY A 36 2.59 -10.32 -7.96
N GLY A 37 3.72 -11.02 -7.86
CA GLY A 37 4.64 -10.89 -6.72
C GLY A 37 5.37 -9.53 -6.63
N PHE A 38 5.51 -8.81 -7.74
CA PHE A 38 6.08 -7.46 -7.72
C PHE A 38 5.12 -6.45 -7.08
N GLN A 39 3.81 -6.58 -7.32
CA GLN A 39 2.82 -5.70 -6.72
C GLN A 39 2.75 -5.89 -5.20
N ASP A 40 2.79 -7.13 -4.72
CA ASP A 40 2.74 -7.40 -3.28
C ASP A 40 3.99 -6.92 -2.55
N LYS A 41 5.17 -7.08 -3.15
CA LYS A 41 6.42 -6.50 -2.62
C LYS A 41 6.38 -4.98 -2.60
N ALA A 42 5.86 -4.35 -3.65
CA ALA A 42 5.71 -2.89 -3.69
C ALA A 42 4.73 -2.40 -2.61
N ARG A 43 3.61 -3.11 -2.39
CA ARG A 43 2.65 -2.82 -1.32
C ARG A 43 3.29 -2.93 0.07
N GLY A 44 4.03 -4.01 0.35
CA GLY A 44 4.72 -4.19 1.63
C GLY A 44 5.80 -3.12 1.88
N ALA A 45 6.58 -2.77 0.86
CA ALA A 45 7.55 -1.69 0.94
C ALA A 45 6.89 -0.34 1.24
N GLN A 46 5.79 -0.05 0.56
CA GLN A 46 5.01 1.15 0.79
C GLN A 46 4.42 1.20 2.21
N ALA A 47 3.82 0.10 2.67
CA ALA A 47 3.26 -0.03 4.01
C ALA A 47 4.31 0.20 5.11
N THR A 48 5.54 -0.24 4.87
CA THR A 48 6.67 0.00 5.78
C THR A 48 7.04 1.49 5.85
N VAL A 49 7.00 2.21 4.73
CA VAL A 49 7.22 3.67 4.70
C VAL A 49 6.12 4.38 5.47
N ASP A 50 4.86 4.02 5.21
CA ASP A 50 3.70 4.58 5.89
C ASP A 50 3.80 4.33 7.41
N GLY A 51 4.16 3.11 7.83
CA GLY A 51 4.38 2.77 9.24
C GLY A 51 5.48 3.59 9.93
N LYS A 52 6.56 3.94 9.22
CA LYS A 52 7.62 4.81 9.75
C LYS A 52 7.18 6.28 9.86
N GLN A 53 6.37 6.75 8.92
CA GLN A 53 5.78 8.09 8.99
C GLN A 53 4.84 8.21 10.20
N ILE A 54 4.00 7.19 10.39
CA ILE A 54 3.11 7.05 11.54
C ILE A 54 3.91 7.04 12.84
N ALA A 55 4.96 6.21 12.92
CA ALA A 55 5.88 6.17 14.06
C ALA A 55 6.41 7.55 14.45
N THR A 56 6.95 8.27 13.46
CA THR A 56 7.53 9.59 13.67
C THR A 56 6.49 10.61 14.13
N ALA A 57 5.27 10.56 13.56
CA ALA A 57 4.18 11.45 13.93
C ALA A 57 3.72 11.22 15.39
N ILE A 58 3.73 9.96 15.82
CA ILE A 58 3.37 9.57 17.19
C ILE A 58 4.48 9.91 18.17
N ASP A 59 5.73 9.61 17.86
CA ASP A 59 6.87 9.94 18.72
C ASP A 59 6.94 11.45 18.99
N SER A 60 6.63 12.29 17.99
CA SER A 60 6.51 13.74 18.16
C SER A 60 5.44 14.14 19.17
N LEU A 61 4.32 13.40 19.26
CA LEU A 61 3.23 13.72 20.18
C LEU A 61 3.54 13.25 21.59
N LEU A 62 4.13 12.07 21.75
CA LEU A 62 4.56 11.62 23.07
C LEU A 62 5.67 12.50 23.65
N ALA A 63 6.43 13.21 22.80
CA ALA A 63 7.37 14.22 23.26
C ALA A 63 6.70 15.53 23.74
N GLU A 64 5.49 15.83 23.27
CA GLU A 64 4.73 17.04 23.64
C GLU A 64 3.81 16.79 24.85
N ASP A 65 3.22 15.61 24.96
CA ASP A 65 2.37 15.17 26.07
C ASP A 65 2.76 13.76 26.50
N ASP A 66 3.17 13.61 27.77
CA ASP A 66 3.50 12.32 28.38
C ASP A 66 2.28 11.39 28.50
N THR A 67 1.07 11.88 28.21
CA THR A 67 -0.17 11.14 28.36
C THR A 67 -0.64 10.52 27.06
N ILE A 68 -0.64 9.18 26.99
CA ILE A 68 -1.34 8.45 25.92
C ILE A 68 -2.85 8.44 26.21
N THR A 69 -3.52 9.58 26.05
CA THR A 69 -4.98 9.67 26.06
C THR A 69 -5.46 10.25 24.73
N TYR A 70 -5.33 9.45 23.69
CA TYR A 70 -5.88 9.75 22.38
C TYR A 70 -7.03 8.80 22.08
N THR A 71 -8.14 9.34 21.61
CA THR A 71 -9.24 8.56 21.04
C THR A 71 -8.80 7.93 19.72
N ALA A 72 -9.47 6.85 19.30
CA ALA A 72 -9.18 6.22 18.01
C ALA A 72 -9.24 7.23 16.84
N THR A 73 -10.17 8.19 16.88
CA THR A 73 -10.30 9.26 15.89
C THR A 73 -9.11 10.21 15.87
N GLN A 74 -8.57 10.58 17.03
CA GLN A 74 -7.38 11.44 17.11
C GLN A 74 -6.15 10.71 16.55
N VAL A 75 -5.94 9.46 16.97
CA VAL A 75 -4.84 8.63 16.45
C VAL A 75 -4.95 8.45 14.94
N MET A 76 -6.16 8.24 14.41
CA MET A 76 -6.41 8.19 12.97
C MET A 76 -6.05 9.50 12.26
N ALA A 77 -6.41 10.66 12.81
CA ALA A 77 -6.10 11.95 12.20
C ALA A 77 -4.59 12.26 12.20
N ILE A 78 -3.85 11.72 13.17
CA ILE A 78 -2.39 11.86 13.27
C ILE A 78 -1.70 10.90 12.31
N ALA A 79 -2.12 9.64 12.33
CA ALA A 79 -1.53 8.58 11.53
C ALA A 79 -1.79 8.78 10.03
N ASP A 80 -2.94 9.35 9.69
CA ASP A 80 -3.32 9.67 8.33
C ASP A 80 -3.45 11.19 8.14
N LYS A 81 -2.32 11.90 8.26
CA LYS A 81 -2.27 13.34 7.97
C LYS A 81 -2.85 13.57 6.56
N SER A 82 -3.93 14.34 6.48
CA SER A 82 -4.69 14.65 5.25
C SER A 82 -5.55 13.52 4.65
N GLY A 83 -5.59 12.32 5.23
CA GLY A 83 -6.35 11.20 4.66
C GLY A 83 -5.64 10.47 3.52
N ASP A 84 -4.36 10.73 3.28
CA ASP A 84 -3.60 10.23 2.13
C ASP A 84 -3.46 8.69 2.11
N ILE A 85 -3.34 8.07 3.28
CA ILE A 85 -3.18 6.61 3.41
C ILE A 85 -4.53 5.91 3.22
N ALA A 86 -5.59 6.37 3.89
CA ALA A 86 -6.92 5.76 3.77
C ALA A 86 -7.62 6.10 2.45
N ALA A 87 -7.25 7.21 1.78
CA ALA A 87 -7.78 7.55 0.46
C ALA A 87 -7.14 6.75 -0.67
N ARG A 88 -6.01 6.06 -0.43
CA ARG A 88 -5.34 5.27 -1.46
C ARG A 88 -6.15 4.04 -1.80
N GLN A 89 -6.39 3.84 -3.10
CA GLN A 89 -7.25 2.76 -3.59
C GLN A 89 -6.84 1.38 -3.04
N GLY A 90 -7.80 0.72 -2.40
CA GLY A 90 -7.62 -0.60 -1.83
C GLY A 90 -6.87 -0.64 -0.50
N TYR A 91 -6.43 0.49 0.07
CA TYR A 91 -5.85 0.55 1.41
C TYR A 91 -6.91 0.94 2.44
N SER A 92 -6.77 0.42 3.65
CA SER A 92 -7.52 0.94 4.80
C SER A 92 -6.62 0.98 6.03
N LEU A 93 -6.89 1.93 6.92
CA LEU A 93 -6.20 2.07 8.19
C LEU A 93 -7.24 1.93 9.31
N THR A 94 -6.99 1.01 10.23
CA THR A 94 -7.85 0.76 11.39
C THR A 94 -7.09 1.05 12.66
N VAL A 95 -7.73 1.75 13.61
CA VAL A 95 -7.18 1.99 14.95
C VAL A 95 -7.94 1.19 15.98
N GLY A 96 -7.22 0.39 16.77
CA GLY A 96 -7.68 -0.16 18.04
C GLY A 96 -7.05 0.61 19.19
N CYS A 97 -7.82 0.90 20.24
CA CYS A 97 -7.29 1.42 21.50
C CYS A 97 -7.38 0.32 22.56
N ALA A 98 -6.31 0.15 23.35
CA ALA A 98 -6.26 -0.80 24.45
C ALA A 98 -6.01 -0.03 25.75
N THR A 99 -6.83 -0.29 26.75
CA THR A 99 -6.61 0.17 28.12
C THR A 99 -6.74 -1.04 29.04
N THR A 100 -5.73 -1.30 29.85
CA THR A 100 -5.76 -2.42 30.81
C THR A 100 -4.97 -2.02 32.05
N ALA A 101 -5.61 -2.02 33.22
CA ALA A 101 -4.98 -1.86 34.54
C ALA A 101 -3.86 -0.79 34.64
N GLY A 102 -4.05 0.39 34.03
CA GLY A 102 -3.08 1.49 34.05
C GLY A 102 -2.18 1.58 32.81
N ASP A 103 -2.11 0.53 32.01
CA ASP A 103 -1.49 0.54 30.69
C ASP A 103 -2.43 1.20 29.67
N ARG A 104 -1.85 1.98 28.76
CA ARG A 104 -2.56 2.70 27.69
C ARG A 104 -1.84 2.44 26.39
N GLY A 105 -2.57 2.09 25.35
CA GLY A 105 -1.97 1.84 24.06
C GLY A 105 -2.95 1.95 22.92
N PHE A 106 -2.40 1.98 21.72
CA PHE A 106 -3.16 1.92 20.50
C PHE A 106 -2.41 1.10 19.45
N THR A 107 -3.17 0.46 18.59
CA THR A 107 -2.70 -0.35 17.50
C THR A 107 -3.28 0.19 16.21
N LEU A 108 -2.42 0.44 15.24
CA LEU A 108 -2.75 0.87 13.89
C LEU A 108 -2.48 -0.30 12.95
N ILE A 109 -3.48 -0.66 12.16
CA ILE A 109 -3.38 -1.75 11.19
C ILE A 109 -3.65 -1.16 9.82
N GLN A 110 -2.63 -1.18 8.96
CA GLN A 110 -2.81 -0.91 7.54
C GLN A 110 -3.11 -2.23 6.83
N THR A 111 -4.21 -2.28 6.09
CA THR A 111 -4.58 -3.44 5.27
C THR A 111 -4.69 -3.03 3.81
N HIS A 112 -4.57 -4.02 2.90
CA HIS A 112 -4.93 -3.83 1.50
C HIS A 112 -5.87 -4.93 1.01
N GLY A 113 -6.98 -4.54 0.38
CA GLY A 113 -8.03 -5.45 -0.07
C GLY A 113 -8.81 -6.09 1.09
N ALA A 114 -9.29 -7.32 0.93
CA ALA A 114 -10.21 -7.99 1.86
C ALA A 114 -9.55 -8.54 3.14
N GLY A 115 -8.65 -7.78 3.78
CA GLY A 115 -8.30 -7.98 5.19
C GLY A 115 -6.90 -8.52 5.52
N ALA A 116 -5.98 -8.61 4.55
CA ALA A 116 -4.59 -8.90 4.88
C ALA A 116 -3.92 -7.65 5.45
N SER A 117 -3.51 -7.70 6.72
CA SER A 117 -2.64 -6.69 7.33
C SER A 117 -1.31 -6.65 6.59
N LEU A 118 -0.96 -5.48 6.08
CA LEU A 118 0.33 -5.21 5.47
C LEU A 118 1.37 -4.82 6.52
N VAL A 119 0.96 -3.98 7.48
CA VAL A 119 1.76 -3.53 8.61
C VAL A 119 0.83 -3.29 9.80
N THR A 120 1.28 -3.73 10.97
CA THR A 120 0.70 -3.45 12.27
C THR A 120 1.70 -2.63 13.09
N PHE A 121 1.24 -1.52 13.62
CA PHE A 121 2.00 -0.64 14.48
C PHE A 121 1.32 -0.61 15.85
N THR A 122 2.05 -0.88 16.92
CA THR A 122 1.50 -0.85 18.28
C THR A 122 2.35 0.02 19.17
N VAL A 123 1.71 0.94 19.88
CA VAL A 123 2.31 1.73 20.95
C VAL A 123 1.61 1.38 22.26
N THR A 124 2.41 1.16 23.29
CA THR A 124 1.93 0.86 24.63
C THR A 124 2.75 1.65 25.62
N ARG A 125 2.07 2.34 26.54
CA ARG A 125 2.64 2.90 27.75
C ARG A 125 2.18 2.06 28.92
N THR A 126 3.12 1.52 29.65
CA THR A 126 2.86 0.77 30.87
C THR A 126 2.50 1.70 32.03
N ALA A 127 1.85 1.18 33.06
CA ALA A 127 1.55 1.90 34.31
C ALA A 127 2.82 2.45 34.99
N ALA A 128 3.98 1.82 34.76
CA ALA A 128 5.29 2.27 35.21
C ALA A 128 5.87 3.44 34.39
N GLY A 129 5.14 3.92 33.37
CA GLY A 129 5.55 5.02 32.50
C GLY A 129 6.46 4.60 31.34
N VAL A 130 6.78 3.31 31.18
CA VAL A 130 7.61 2.83 30.06
C VAL A 130 6.77 2.81 28.78
N ILE A 131 7.27 3.47 27.73
CA ILE A 131 6.69 3.48 26.39
C ILE A 131 7.41 2.44 25.53
N THR A 132 6.66 1.60 24.83
CA THR A 132 7.15 0.62 23.87
C THR A 132 6.43 0.77 22.54
N MET A 133 7.18 0.64 21.45
CA MET A 133 6.67 0.68 20.08
C MET A 133 7.13 -0.55 19.30
N VAL A 134 6.19 -1.20 18.61
CA VAL A 134 6.44 -2.41 17.81
C VAL A 134 5.82 -2.23 16.43
N ILE A 135 6.59 -2.57 15.39
CA ILE A 135 6.12 -2.65 14.00
C ILE A 135 6.26 -4.10 13.55
N SER A 136 5.17 -4.71 13.08
CA SER A 136 5.11 -6.10 12.62
C SER A 136 4.29 -6.26 11.35
#